data_AF-A0A382WHL0-F1
#
_entry.id   AF-A0A382WHL0-F1
#
_cell.length_a   1.000
_cell.length_b   1.000
_cell.length_c   1.000
_cell.angle_alpha   90.00
_cell.angle_beta   90.00
_cell.angle_gamma   90.00
#
_symmetry.space_group_name_H-M   'P 1'
#
loop_
_entity.id
_entity.type
_entity.pdbx_description
1 polymer ?
#
loop_
_entity_poly.entity_id
_entity_poly.type
_entity_poly.pdbx_seq_one_letter_code
_entity_poly.pdbx_strand_id
1 'polypeptide(L)'
;MPPLDTDLDGEKACAIPGDKGLFPTARTDTWWIQPLTVFLGLGTAVVYMTWAAFQGTNYFYDGNGASYLSPLYSPELFGETEHALFGDRPPMWPGWMPYSPAFLILWVPAGFRVTCYYYRGSYYKAFWADPPACAVGEPRNSYWGENSMPLILQNLHRYMLYLAIIFIFVLGYDAWLSMWFNGKPF
;
A
#
# COMPACT_ATOMS: atom_id res chain seq x y z
N MET A 1 -5.28 4.28 43.00
CA MET A 1 -6.06 3.89 41.80
C MET A 1 -7.15 2.97 42.29
N PRO A 2 -8.42 3.39 42.28
CA PRO A 2 -9.50 2.51 42.71
C PRO A 2 -9.62 1.32 41.74
N PRO A 3 -10.08 0.16 42.22
CA PRO A 3 -10.22 -1.04 41.39
C PRO A 3 -11.27 -0.77 40.30
N LEU A 4 -11.00 -1.27 39.08
CA LEU A 4 -12.02 -1.30 38.03
C LEU A 4 -13.12 -2.25 38.48
N ASP A 5 -14.31 -1.72 38.69
CA ASP A 5 -15.49 -2.50 39.02
C ASP A 5 -15.75 -3.54 37.92
N THR A 6 -15.84 -4.80 38.33
CA THR A 6 -16.08 -5.98 37.50
C THR A 6 -17.56 -6.20 37.14
N ASP A 7 -18.39 -5.18 37.31
CA ASP A 7 -19.84 -5.20 37.04
C ASP A 7 -20.16 -4.37 35.77
N LEU A 8 -19.59 -4.79 34.65
CA LEU A 8 -20.15 -4.52 33.31
C LEU A 8 -20.72 -5.84 32.77
N ASP A 9 -21.70 -6.33 33.51
CA ASP A 9 -22.60 -7.42 33.21
C ASP A 9 -23.32 -7.15 31.89
N GLY A 10 -22.85 -7.79 30.81
CA GLY A 10 -23.64 -8.19 29.64
C GLY A 10 -24.27 -7.10 28.77
N GLU A 11 -24.24 -5.83 29.18
CA GLU A 11 -24.83 -4.71 28.46
C GLU A 11 -23.74 -3.99 27.66
N LYS A 12 -23.59 -4.45 26.41
CA LYS A 12 -22.96 -3.79 25.26
C LYS A 12 -22.15 -2.54 25.62
N ALA A 13 -20.87 -2.70 25.95
CA ALA A 13 -19.93 -1.62 26.26
C ALA A 13 -19.65 -0.61 25.11
N CYS A 14 -20.48 -0.56 24.06
CA CYS A 14 -20.40 0.38 22.94
C CYS A 14 -21.78 0.72 22.33
N ALA A 15 -22.84 0.88 23.12
CA ALA A 15 -24.10 1.45 22.62
C ALA A 15 -23.95 2.98 22.46
N ILE A 16 -23.73 3.47 21.24
CA ILE A 16 -23.78 4.91 20.94
C ILE A 16 -25.26 5.34 21.01
N PRO A 17 -25.62 6.47 21.67
CA PRO A 17 -27.01 6.92 21.72
C PRO A 17 -27.60 7.09 20.31
N GLY A 18 -28.58 6.25 19.93
CA GLY A 18 -29.18 6.21 18.58
C GLY A 18 -29.30 4.82 17.93
N ASP A 19 -29.37 3.78 18.76
CA ASP A 19 -28.80 2.46 18.49
C ASP A 19 -29.65 1.47 17.65
N LYS A 20 -30.10 1.90 16.46
CA LYS A 20 -30.73 0.98 15.46
C LYS A 20 -30.38 1.38 14.03
N GLY A 21 -29.47 0.64 13.38
CA GLY A 21 -29.17 0.77 11.95
C GLY A 21 -27.78 0.28 11.54
N LEU A 22 -27.48 0.30 10.23
CA LEU A 22 -26.12 0.17 9.71
C LEU A 22 -25.39 1.50 9.98
N PHE A 23 -24.25 1.46 10.68
CA PHE A 23 -23.46 2.64 11.11
C PHE A 23 -24.18 3.60 12.07
N PRO A 24 -24.54 3.17 13.29
CA PRO A 24 -25.12 4.08 14.29
C PRO A 24 -24.12 5.20 14.60
N THR A 25 -24.57 6.45 14.60
CA THR A 25 -23.68 7.62 14.77
C THR A 25 -24.36 8.69 15.63
N ALA A 26 -23.62 9.24 16.58
CA ALA A 26 -24.04 10.41 17.35
C ALA A 26 -23.60 11.73 16.69
N ARG A 27 -22.90 11.64 15.55
CA ARG A 27 -22.31 12.77 14.84
C ARG A 27 -23.28 13.36 13.82
N THR A 28 -23.36 14.69 13.79
CA THR A 28 -24.20 15.46 12.84
C THR A 28 -23.42 16.01 11.65
N ASP A 29 -22.09 15.82 11.61
CA ASP A 29 -21.21 16.23 10.52
C ASP A 29 -21.15 15.18 9.40
N THR A 30 -20.53 15.55 8.27
CA THR A 30 -20.29 14.68 7.12
C THR A 30 -19.09 13.75 7.34
N TRP A 31 -19.13 12.98 8.42
CA TRP A 31 -18.07 12.07 8.86
C TRP A 31 -17.60 11.06 7.80
N TRP A 32 -18.46 10.72 6.83
CA TRP A 32 -18.17 9.76 5.77
C TRP A 32 -17.26 10.30 4.66
N ILE A 33 -17.05 11.62 4.56
CA ILE A 33 -16.21 12.21 3.51
C ILE A 33 -14.76 11.72 3.63
N GLN A 34 -14.19 11.77 4.84
CA GLN A 34 -12.80 11.34 5.06
C GLN A 34 -12.54 9.88 4.64
N PRO A 35 -13.29 8.87 5.13
CA PRO A 35 -13.07 7.49 4.71
C PRO A 35 -13.37 7.29 3.22
N LEU A 36 -14.35 8.00 2.64
CA LEU A 36 -14.62 7.92 1.20
C LEU A 36 -13.46 8.46 0.35
N THR A 37 -12.90 9.62 0.70
CA THR A 37 -11.75 10.18 -0.02
C THR A 37 -10.56 9.23 0.03
N VAL A 38 -10.31 8.62 1.19
CA VAL A 38 -9.25 7.60 1.35
C VAL A 38 -9.55 6.37 0.50
N PHE A 39 -10.79 5.87 0.49
CA PHE A 39 -11.21 4.74 -0.33
C PHE A 39 -10.98 5.01 -1.82
N LEU A 40 -11.40 6.17 -2.32
CA LEU A 40 -11.22 6.57 -3.71
C LEU A 40 -9.75 6.77 -4.07
N GLY A 41 -8.97 7.44 -3.21
CA GLY A 41 -7.55 7.66 -3.44
C GLY A 41 -6.74 6.37 -3.47
N LEU A 42 -6.91 5.52 -2.44
CA LEU A 42 -6.23 4.23 -2.39
C LEU A 42 -6.72 3.27 -3.48
N GLY A 43 -8.03 3.23 -3.74
CA GLY A 43 -8.61 2.40 -4.80
C GLY A 43 -8.09 2.79 -6.18
N THR A 44 -8.05 4.09 -6.49
CA THR A 44 -7.48 4.59 -7.76
C THR A 44 -6.02 4.24 -7.88
N ALA A 45 -5.23 4.41 -6.81
CA ALA A 45 -3.82 4.05 -6.81
C ALA A 45 -3.60 2.54 -7.07
N VAL A 46 -4.39 1.66 -6.43
CA VAL A 46 -4.30 0.21 -6.64
C VAL A 46 -4.66 -0.16 -8.08
N VAL A 47 -5.75 0.39 -8.63
CA VAL A 47 -6.16 0.15 -10.01
C VAL A 47 -5.08 0.61 -10.99
N TYR A 48 -4.55 1.82 -10.79
CA TYR A 48 -3.51 2.39 -11.65
C TYR A 48 -2.20 1.60 -11.58
N MET A 49 -1.71 1.26 -10.38
CA MET A 49 -0.48 0.49 -10.23
C MET A 49 -0.62 -0.92 -10.81
N THR A 50 -1.79 -1.53 -10.69
CA THR A 50 -2.08 -2.84 -11.30
C THR A 50 -2.06 -2.72 -12.82
N TRP A 51 -2.76 -1.75 -13.38
CA TRP A 51 -2.76 -1.50 -14.81
C TRP A 51 -1.35 -1.20 -15.34
N ALA A 52 -0.58 -0.35 -14.66
CA ALA A 52 0.80 -0.04 -15.01
C ALA A 52 1.65 -1.32 -14.99
N ALA A 53 1.55 -2.14 -13.93
CA ALA A 53 2.27 -3.41 -13.85
C ALA A 53 1.97 -4.35 -15.03
N PHE A 54 0.73 -4.42 -15.50
CA PHE A 54 0.37 -5.22 -16.68
C PHE A 54 0.77 -4.57 -18.01
N GLN A 55 0.76 -3.24 -18.09
CA GLN A 55 1.11 -2.53 -19.32
C GLN A 55 2.57 -2.77 -19.70
N GLY A 56 3.51 -2.69 -18.74
CA GLY A 56 4.90 -3.10 -18.92
C GLY A 56 5.63 -2.50 -20.12
N THR A 57 5.15 -1.39 -20.69
CA THR A 57 5.61 -0.79 -21.95
C THR A 57 5.82 0.72 -21.77
N ASN A 58 6.79 1.29 -22.50
CA ASN A 58 7.18 2.71 -22.40
C ASN A 58 7.61 3.17 -20.99
N TYR A 59 8.26 2.29 -20.23
CA TYR A 59 8.79 2.61 -18.88
C TYR A 59 10.17 3.27 -18.91
N PHE A 60 10.81 3.28 -20.08
CA PHE A 60 12.12 3.85 -20.35
C PHE A 60 12.03 4.94 -21.42
N TYR A 61 12.77 6.01 -21.24
CA TYR A 61 12.96 7.05 -22.25
C TYR A 61 14.46 7.35 -22.40
N ASP A 62 14.96 7.16 -23.62
CA ASP A 62 16.26 7.65 -24.04
C ASP A 62 16.07 8.73 -25.11
N GLY A 63 16.54 9.94 -24.84
CA GLY A 63 16.44 11.02 -25.81
C GLY A 63 17.08 12.31 -25.33
N ASN A 64 17.72 13.04 -26.25
CA ASN A 64 18.34 14.34 -25.99
C ASN A 64 19.35 14.33 -24.82
N GLY A 65 20.05 13.20 -24.62
CA GLY A 65 21.01 13.02 -23.54
C GLY A 65 20.40 12.78 -22.15
N ALA A 66 19.09 12.53 -22.10
CA ALA A 66 18.36 12.13 -20.91
C ALA A 66 17.98 10.64 -20.98
N SER A 67 18.35 9.88 -19.95
CA SER A 67 18.00 8.47 -19.77
C SER A 67 17.12 8.38 -18.53
N TYR A 68 15.81 8.14 -18.72
CA TYR A 68 14.83 8.10 -17.64
C TYR A 68 14.21 6.72 -17.51
N LEU A 69 14.20 6.20 -16.29
CA LEU A 69 13.48 5.00 -15.92
C LEU A 69 12.34 5.36 -14.96
N SER A 70 11.14 4.83 -15.24
CA SER A 70 10.00 5.03 -14.35
C SER A 70 10.25 4.40 -12.97
N PRO A 71 10.00 5.12 -11.85
CA PRO A 71 10.21 4.59 -10.49
C PRO A 71 9.41 3.32 -10.17
N LEU A 72 8.32 3.05 -10.91
CA LEU A 72 7.52 1.84 -10.75
C LEU A 72 8.23 0.57 -11.29
N TYR A 73 9.29 0.76 -12.08
CA TYR A 73 10.03 -0.28 -12.77
C TYR A 73 11.50 -0.37 -12.32
N SER A 74 11.93 0.55 -11.44
CA SER A 74 13.30 0.59 -10.91
C SER A 74 13.45 -0.17 -9.57
N PRO A 75 14.55 -0.93 -9.39
CA PRO A 75 15.57 -1.26 -10.38
C PRO A 75 15.07 -2.31 -11.38
N GLU A 76 15.49 -2.19 -12.64
CA GLU A 76 15.23 -3.21 -13.64
C GLU A 76 16.15 -4.41 -13.36
N LEU A 77 15.61 -5.45 -12.70
CA LEU A 77 16.40 -6.64 -12.36
C LEU A 77 16.74 -7.44 -13.62
N PHE A 78 15.74 -7.69 -14.46
CA PHE A 78 15.89 -8.34 -15.75
C PHE A 78 15.05 -7.61 -16.78
N GLY A 79 15.55 -7.48 -17.99
CA GLY A 79 14.82 -6.86 -19.08
C GLY A 79 15.70 -6.62 -20.29
N GLU A 80 15.14 -5.95 -21.29
CA GLU A 80 15.76 -5.78 -22.61
C GLU A 80 16.48 -4.42 -22.73
N THR A 81 16.44 -3.60 -21.67
CA THR A 81 17.08 -2.28 -21.66
C THR A 81 18.48 -2.35 -21.04
N GLU A 82 19.30 -1.32 -21.32
CA GLU A 82 20.64 -1.17 -20.72
C GLU A 82 20.60 -1.00 -19.19
N HIS A 83 19.42 -0.81 -18.59
CA HIS A 83 19.24 -0.71 -17.13
C HIS A 83 19.13 -2.06 -16.42
N ALA A 84 19.11 -3.18 -17.15
CA ALA A 84 18.96 -4.51 -16.57
C ALA A 84 20.19 -4.93 -15.75
N LEU A 85 20.05 -5.05 -14.43
CA LEU A 85 21.14 -5.42 -13.52
C LEU A 85 21.64 -6.86 -13.68
N PHE A 86 20.75 -7.79 -14.05
CA PHE A 86 21.07 -9.22 -14.21
C PHE A 86 20.95 -9.71 -15.66
N GLY A 87 20.78 -8.80 -16.62
CA GLY A 87 20.69 -9.09 -18.05
C GLY A 87 19.28 -9.40 -18.55
N ASP A 88 19.20 -10.14 -19.67
CA ASP A 88 17.95 -10.42 -20.37
C ASP A 88 16.91 -11.17 -19.53
N ARG A 89 15.67 -11.15 -20.03
CA ARG A 89 14.52 -11.83 -19.41
C ARG A 89 14.85 -13.28 -19.00
N PRO A 90 14.53 -13.69 -17.75
CA PRO A 90 14.78 -15.05 -17.31
C PRO A 90 13.97 -16.07 -18.14
N PRO A 91 14.58 -17.18 -18.61
CA PRO A 91 13.90 -18.19 -19.44
C PRO A 91 12.73 -18.88 -18.74
N MET A 92 12.68 -18.79 -17.40
CA MET A 92 11.67 -19.42 -16.55
C MET A 92 10.34 -18.64 -16.48
N TRP A 93 10.21 -17.51 -17.18
CA TRP A 93 8.97 -16.72 -17.14
C TRP A 93 7.84 -17.41 -17.92
N PRO A 94 6.62 -17.51 -17.36
CA PRO A 94 5.51 -18.16 -18.06
C PRO A 94 5.14 -17.39 -19.34
N GLY A 95 5.21 -18.05 -20.49
CA GLY A 95 4.95 -17.43 -21.80
C GLY A 95 3.52 -16.89 -22.00
N TRP A 96 2.59 -17.23 -21.13
CA TRP A 96 1.21 -16.73 -21.15
C TRP A 96 1.02 -15.39 -20.42
N MET A 97 2.01 -14.93 -19.65
CA MET A 97 1.93 -13.68 -18.88
C MET A 97 2.81 -12.59 -19.52
N PRO A 98 2.29 -11.37 -19.76
CA PRO A 98 3.13 -10.26 -20.20
C PRO A 98 4.22 -10.01 -19.14
N TYR A 99 5.47 -9.92 -19.59
CA TYR A 99 6.58 -9.63 -18.68
C TYR A 99 6.61 -8.15 -18.38
N SER A 100 6.74 -7.84 -17.11
CA SER A 100 6.90 -6.49 -16.62
C SER A 100 7.86 -6.53 -15.45
N PRO A 101 8.98 -5.78 -15.50
CA PRO A 101 9.92 -5.68 -14.39
C PRO A 101 9.23 -5.31 -13.07
N ALA A 102 8.14 -4.54 -13.15
CA ALA A 102 7.33 -4.12 -12.01
C ALA A 102 6.84 -5.30 -11.15
N PHE A 103 6.55 -6.49 -11.71
CA PHE A 103 6.10 -7.63 -10.90
C PHE A 103 7.15 -8.11 -9.89
N LEU A 104 8.43 -7.98 -10.22
CA LEU A 104 9.54 -8.44 -9.37
C LEU A 104 9.79 -7.49 -8.20
N ILE A 105 9.51 -6.20 -8.39
CA ILE A 105 9.89 -5.16 -7.43
C ILE A 105 8.70 -4.57 -6.69
N LEU A 106 7.53 -4.42 -7.32
CA LEU A 106 6.41 -3.61 -6.81
C LEU A 106 5.82 -4.16 -5.50
N TRP A 107 5.93 -5.47 -5.27
CA TRP A 107 5.47 -6.10 -4.03
C TRP A 107 6.22 -5.60 -2.79
N VAL A 108 7.48 -5.15 -2.92
CA VAL A 108 8.27 -4.60 -1.81
C VAL A 108 7.72 -3.25 -1.33
N PRO A 109 7.67 -2.17 -2.14
CA PRO A 109 7.13 -0.89 -1.72
C PRO A 109 5.63 -0.97 -1.44
N ALA A 110 4.87 -1.77 -2.19
CA ALA A 110 3.44 -1.99 -1.91
C ALA A 110 3.25 -2.72 -0.57
N GLY A 111 4.00 -3.80 -0.34
CA GLY A 111 3.98 -4.57 0.90
C GLY A 111 4.38 -3.73 2.12
N PHE A 112 5.40 -2.88 1.99
CA PHE A 112 5.77 -1.93 3.03
C PHE A 112 4.64 -0.96 3.38
N ARG A 113 3.93 -0.42 2.37
CA ARG A 113 2.77 0.45 2.59
C ARG A 113 1.61 -0.30 3.23
N VAL A 114 1.25 -1.49 2.76
CA VAL A 114 0.12 -2.27 3.30
C VAL A 114 0.36 -2.74 4.74
N THR A 115 1.62 -2.98 5.11
CA THR A 115 1.99 -3.40 6.46
C THR A 115 2.24 -2.23 7.42
N CYS A 116 2.32 -1.00 6.94
CA CYS A 116 2.59 0.18 7.76
C CYS A 116 1.43 0.50 8.71
N TYR A 117 1.74 0.77 9.97
CA TYR A 117 0.77 1.14 11.01
C TYR A 117 -0.16 2.29 10.60
N TYR A 118 0.38 3.30 9.91
CA TYR A 118 -0.41 4.44 9.45
C TYR A 118 -1.43 4.05 8.36
N TYR A 119 -0.99 3.27 7.37
CA TYR A 119 -1.86 2.78 6.29
C TYR A 119 -2.88 1.76 6.81
N ARG A 120 -2.51 0.95 7.80
CA ARG A 120 -3.42 0.05 8.50
C ARG A 120 -4.65 0.77 9.03
N GLY A 121 -4.44 1.88 9.73
CA GLY A 121 -5.54 2.69 10.22
C GLY A 121 -6.40 3.28 9.09
N SER A 122 -5.82 3.63 7.95
CA SER A 122 -6.57 4.24 6.85
C SER A 122 -7.43 3.22 6.08
N TYR A 123 -6.91 2.04 5.78
CA TYR A 123 -7.69 1.03 5.08
C TYR A 123 -8.71 0.32 5.98
N TYR A 124 -8.49 0.22 7.29
CA TYR A 124 -9.53 -0.29 8.19
C TYR A 124 -10.75 0.60 8.25
N LYS A 125 -10.54 1.91 8.29
CA LYS A 125 -11.62 2.88 8.27
C LYS A 125 -12.32 2.94 6.92
N ALA A 126 -11.56 2.89 5.82
CA ALA A 126 -12.07 3.11 4.47
C ALA A 126 -12.69 1.85 3.83
N PHE A 127 -12.10 0.66 4.01
CA PHE A 127 -12.56 -0.58 3.36
C PHE A 127 -13.31 -1.52 4.32
N TRP A 128 -12.90 -1.59 5.58
CA TRP A 128 -13.50 -2.50 6.57
C TRP A 128 -14.47 -1.83 7.56
N ALA A 129 -14.57 -0.50 7.49
CA ALA A 129 -15.43 0.31 8.34
C ALA A 129 -15.28 0.04 9.85
N ASP A 130 -14.05 -0.22 10.29
CA ASP A 130 -13.69 -0.59 11.67
C ASP A 130 -13.03 0.60 12.38
N PRO A 131 -13.70 1.18 13.39
CA PRO A 131 -14.77 2.16 13.21
C PRO A 131 -14.34 3.33 12.30
N PRO A 132 -15.21 3.79 11.36
CA PRO A 132 -14.82 4.75 10.33
C PRO A 132 -14.47 6.15 10.88
N ALA A 133 -15.07 6.53 12.01
CA ALA A 133 -14.77 7.78 12.71
C ALA A 133 -15.10 7.65 14.22
N CYS A 134 -14.63 8.60 15.03
CA CYS A 134 -15.01 8.69 16.43
C CYS A 134 -16.54 8.88 16.55
N ALA A 135 -17.17 8.19 17.51
CA ALA A 135 -18.62 8.20 17.73
C ALA A 135 -19.48 7.68 16.56
N VAL A 136 -18.88 6.90 15.65
CA VAL A 136 -19.57 6.10 14.63
C VAL A 136 -19.34 4.63 14.94
N GLY A 137 -20.42 3.88 15.14
CA GLY A 137 -20.38 2.46 15.43
C GLY A 137 -19.86 1.64 14.25
N GLU A 138 -19.15 0.57 14.57
CA GLU A 138 -18.67 -0.41 13.61
C GLU A 138 -19.74 -1.49 13.32
N PRO A 139 -19.74 -2.09 12.13
CA PRO A 139 -20.60 -3.22 11.80
C PRO A 139 -20.16 -4.53 12.47
N ARG A 140 -18.95 -4.57 13.04
CA ARG A 140 -18.35 -5.76 13.65
C ARG A 140 -18.65 -5.81 15.14
N ASN A 141 -18.94 -7.00 15.65
CA ASN A 141 -19.30 -7.21 17.06
C ASN A 141 -18.16 -7.86 17.89
N SER A 142 -17.02 -8.16 17.27
CA SER A 142 -15.92 -8.90 17.90
C SER A 142 -14.57 -8.48 17.35
N TYR A 143 -13.66 -8.12 18.25
CA TYR A 143 -12.28 -7.81 17.93
C TYR A 143 -11.43 -9.09 17.87
N TRP A 144 -10.82 -9.35 16.71
CA TRP A 144 -10.08 -10.60 16.48
C TRP A 144 -8.59 -10.54 16.89
N GLY A 145 -8.12 -9.41 17.43
CA GLY A 145 -6.73 -9.22 17.84
C GLY A 145 -5.75 -9.19 16.67
N GLU A 146 -4.56 -8.63 16.88
CA GLU A 146 -3.50 -8.58 15.84
C GLU A 146 -2.81 -9.94 15.60
N ASN A 147 -3.18 -10.99 16.36
CA ASN A 147 -2.58 -12.34 16.27
C ASN A 147 -3.40 -13.35 15.46
N SER A 148 -4.47 -12.92 14.79
CA SER A 148 -5.31 -13.78 13.95
C SER A 148 -4.99 -13.57 12.48
N MET A 149 -4.97 -14.64 11.66
CA MET A 149 -4.90 -14.49 10.20
C MET A 149 -6.07 -13.62 9.71
N PRO A 150 -5.87 -12.58 8.88
CA PRO A 150 -4.67 -12.15 8.14
C PRO A 150 -3.78 -11.09 8.83
N LEU A 151 -4.11 -10.66 10.04
CA LEU A 151 -3.43 -9.58 10.78
C LEU A 151 -1.98 -9.91 11.17
N ILE A 152 -1.63 -11.20 11.25
CA ILE A 152 -0.25 -11.69 11.43
C ILE A 152 0.72 -11.15 10.37
N LEU A 153 0.24 -10.90 9.14
CA LEU A 153 1.06 -10.37 8.04
C LEU A 153 1.66 -8.98 8.39
N GLN A 154 1.12 -8.29 9.39
CA GLN A 154 1.61 -6.98 9.80
C GLN A 154 2.94 -7.04 10.54
N ASN A 155 3.27 -8.18 11.14
CA ASN A 155 4.61 -8.38 11.69
C ASN A 155 5.69 -8.38 10.59
N LEU A 156 5.30 -8.55 9.31
CA LEU A 156 6.17 -8.45 8.15
C LEU A 156 6.69 -7.01 7.92
N HIS A 157 6.06 -6.00 8.52
CA HIS A 157 6.42 -4.58 8.32
C HIS A 157 7.91 -4.33 8.56
N ARG A 158 8.48 -4.91 9.63
CA ARG A 158 9.90 -4.75 9.97
C ARG A 158 10.81 -5.25 8.84
N TYR A 159 10.48 -6.40 8.24
CA TYR A 159 11.28 -6.99 7.18
C TYR A 159 11.12 -6.22 5.87
N MET A 160 9.90 -5.79 5.54
CA MET A 160 9.66 -4.96 4.35
C MET A 160 10.30 -3.58 4.47
N LEU A 161 10.43 -3.03 5.68
CA LEU A 161 11.15 -1.77 5.92
C LEU A 161 12.61 -1.89 5.50
N TYR A 162 13.30 -2.98 5.86
CA TYR A 162 14.70 -3.16 5.47
C TYR A 162 14.87 -3.22 3.95
N LEU A 163 13.97 -3.93 3.26
CA LEU A 163 13.96 -3.95 1.79
C LEU A 163 13.63 -2.57 1.21
N ALA A 164 12.63 -1.88 1.74
CA ALA A 164 12.22 -0.57 1.27
C ALA A 164 13.33 0.49 1.41
N ILE A 165 14.14 0.43 2.48
CA ILE A 165 15.29 1.32 2.66
C ILE A 165 16.30 1.15 1.51
N ILE A 166 16.60 -0.09 1.11
CA ILE A 166 17.48 -0.36 -0.03
C ILE A 166 16.93 0.28 -1.31
N PHE A 167 15.63 0.08 -1.57
CA PHE A 167 14.95 0.69 -2.71
C PHE A 167 14.98 2.22 -2.68
N ILE A 168 14.86 2.85 -1.50
CA ILE A 168 14.94 4.31 -1.39
C ILE A 168 16.32 4.81 -1.85
N PHE A 169 17.40 4.12 -1.50
CA PHE A 169 18.74 4.52 -1.97
C PHE A 169 18.90 4.34 -3.48
N VAL A 170 18.39 3.23 -4.04
CA VAL A 170 18.41 2.98 -5.49
C VAL A 170 17.60 4.06 -6.23
N LEU A 171 16.35 4.27 -5.84
CA LEU A 171 15.49 5.28 -6.46
C LEU A 171 16.03 6.70 -6.26
N GLY A 172 16.69 6.98 -5.13
CA GLY A 172 17.34 8.25 -4.87
C GLY A 172 18.56 8.47 -5.77
N TYR A 173 19.33 7.41 -6.03
CA TYR A 173 20.44 7.44 -6.98
C TYR A 173 19.96 7.63 -8.42
N ASP A 174 18.92 6.91 -8.84
CA ASP A 174 18.28 7.07 -10.14
C ASP A 174 17.73 8.49 -10.32
N ALA A 175 17.06 9.02 -9.29
CA ALA A 175 16.59 10.39 -9.28
C ALA A 175 17.75 11.39 -9.42
N TRP A 176 18.87 11.17 -8.72
CA TRP A 176 20.04 12.02 -8.85
C TRP A 176 20.62 11.99 -10.26
N LEU A 177 20.80 10.80 -10.86
CA LEU A 177 21.30 10.65 -12.22
C LEU A 177 20.37 11.31 -13.25
N SER A 178 19.05 11.19 -13.05
CA SER A 178 18.04 11.80 -13.92
C SER A 178 18.13 13.33 -14.00
N MET A 179 18.75 13.98 -13.01
CA MET A 179 18.96 15.43 -13.02
C MET A 179 20.10 15.87 -13.95
N TRP A 180 20.92 14.95 -14.47
CA TRP A 180 22.11 15.25 -15.24
C TRP A 180 22.01 14.78 -16.70
N PHE A 181 21.89 15.74 -17.62
CA PHE A 181 21.77 15.52 -19.07
C PHE A 181 23.13 15.29 -19.77
N ASN A 182 23.91 14.34 -19.26
CA ASN A 182 25.29 14.13 -19.71
C ASN A 182 25.41 13.18 -20.91
N GLY A 183 24.30 12.67 -21.45
CA GLY A 183 24.30 11.72 -22.57
C GLY A 183 24.99 10.39 -22.27
N LYS A 184 25.27 10.12 -20.99
CA LYS A 184 25.69 8.80 -20.54
C LYS A 184 24.41 8.02 -20.25
N PRO A 185 24.22 6.84 -20.89
CA PRO A 185 23.31 5.86 -20.33
C PRO A 185 23.81 5.48 -18.93
N PHE A 186 22.92 4.93 -18.11
CA PHE A 186 23.28 4.39 -16.80
C PHE A 186 24.52 3.49 -16.84
#